data_AF-Q2PYE4-F1
#
_entry.id   AF-Q2PYE4-F1
#
_cell.length_a   1.000
_cell.length_b   1.000
_cell.length_c   1.000
_cell.angle_alpha   90.00
_cell.angle_beta   90.00
_cell.angle_gamma   90.00
#
_symmetry.space_group_name_H-M   'P 1'
#
loop_
_entity.id
_entity.type
_entity.pdbx_description
1 polymer ?
#
loop_
_entity_poly.entity_id
_entity_poly.type
_entity_poly.pdbx_seq_one_letter_code
_entity_poly.pdbx_strand_id
1 'polypeptide(L)' 'MNLFRAEEQARSFHDWNQDMEWTLQPLQWWATTFATPMFRNRGRRDFITWMSGEEGASAMHELRSRLSH' A
#
# COMPACT_ATOMS: atom_id res chain seq x y z
N MET A 1 -8.57 -19.27 2.77
CA MET A 1 -9.43 -18.23 2.18
C MET A 1 -9.06 -18.11 0.71
N ASN A 2 -10.01 -18.26 -0.23
CA ASN A 2 -9.73 -18.22 -1.66
C ASN A 2 -9.74 -16.76 -2.14
N LEU A 3 -8.59 -16.26 -2.62
CA LEU A 3 -8.39 -14.86 -3.00
C LEU A 3 -9.33 -14.40 -4.13
N PHE A 4 -9.61 -15.27 -5.09
CA PHE A 4 -10.48 -14.96 -6.23
C PHE A 4 -11.95 -14.70 -5.83
N ARG A 5 -12.43 -15.37 -4.78
CA ARG A 5 -13.78 -15.14 -4.25
C ARG A 5 -13.93 -13.79 -3.55
N ALA A 6 -12.85 -13.24 -3.01
CA ALA A 6 -12.87 -11.95 -2.32
C ALA A 6 -13.00 -10.78 -3.31
N GLU A 7 -12.39 -10.88 -4.49
CA GLU A 7 -12.47 -9.86 -5.54
C GLU A 7 -13.87 -9.77 -6.16
N GLU A 8 -14.52 -10.92 -6.42
CA GLU A 8 -15.91 -10.95 -6.90
C GLU A 8 -16.89 -10.40 -5.87
N GLN A 9 -16.67 -10.66 -4.57
CA GLN A 9 -17.50 -10.11 -3.49
C GLN A 9 -17.33 -8.60 -3.34
N ALA A 10 -16.14 -8.04 -3.62
CA ALA A 10 -15.89 -6.61 -3.55
C ALA A 10 -16.88 -5.79 -4.42
N ARG A 11 -17.24 -6.32 -5.59
CA ARG A 11 -18.20 -5.70 -6.53
C ARG A 11 -19.64 -5.71 -6.03
N SER A 12 -19.95 -6.50 -5.02
CA SER A 12 -21.30 -6.60 -4.43
C SER A 12 -21.51 -5.70 -3.22
N PHE A 13 -20.48 -4.97 -2.77
CA PHE A 13 -20.61 -4.01 -1.67
C PHE A 13 -21.44 -2.80 -2.10
N HIS A 14 -22.26 -2.29 -1.18
CA HIS A 14 -23.13 -1.14 -1.42
C HIS A 14 -22.35 0.09 -1.92
N ASP A 15 -21.13 0.28 -1.43
CA ASP A 15 -20.25 1.41 -1.78
C ASP A 15 -19.29 1.09 -2.94
N TRP A 16 -19.56 0.03 -3.71
CA TRP A 16 -18.75 -0.30 -4.88
C TRP A 16 -18.75 0.88 -5.86
N ASN A 17 -17.56 1.44 -6.08
CA ASN A 17 -17.34 2.48 -7.07
C ASN A 17 -16.53 1.90 -8.24
N GLN A 18 -17.20 1.70 -9.38
CA GLN A 18 -16.56 1.16 -10.58
C GLN A 18 -15.42 2.05 -11.10
N ASP A 19 -15.49 3.37 -10.89
CA ASP A 19 -14.41 4.30 -11.28
C ASP A 19 -13.12 4.07 -10.48
N MET A 20 -13.19 3.33 -9.37
CA MET A 20 -12.05 2.96 -8.53
C MET A 20 -11.59 1.52 -8.77
N GLU A 21 -12.18 0.78 -9.70
CA GLU A 21 -11.84 -0.62 -9.95
C GLU A 21 -10.35 -0.81 -10.29
N TRP A 22 -9.75 0.16 -10.99
CA TRP A 22 -8.32 0.18 -11.31
C TRP A 22 -7.40 0.25 -10.08
N THR A 23 -7.93 0.64 -8.91
CA THR A 23 -7.17 0.68 -7.65
C THR A 23 -7.15 -0.65 -6.91
N LEU A 24 -7.96 -1.62 -7.36
CA LEU A 24 -7.95 -2.95 -6.78
C LEU A 24 -6.61 -3.63 -7.04
N GLN A 25 -6.01 -4.11 -5.96
CA GLN A 25 -4.77 -4.86 -5.98
C GLN A 25 -4.96 -6.15 -5.18
N PRO A 26 -4.30 -7.26 -5.58
CA PRO A 26 -4.36 -8.50 -4.82
C PRO A 26 -3.95 -8.30 -3.36
N LEU A 27 -4.52 -9.08 -2.43
CA LEU A 27 -4.15 -8.97 -1.00
C LEU A 27 -2.65 -9.14 -0.74
N GLN A 28 -1.96 -9.99 -1.50
CA GLN A 28 -0.51 -10.15 -1.43
C GLN A 28 0.22 -8.85 -1.77
N TRP A 29 -0.28 -8.08 -2.73
CA TRP A 29 0.27 -6.78 -3.08
C TRP A 29 0.19 -5.83 -1.87
N TRP A 30 -0.98 -5.72 -1.23
CA TRP A 30 -1.12 -4.89 -0.02
C TRP A 30 -0.22 -5.33 1.13
N ALA A 31 -0.15 -6.65 1.37
CA ALA A 31 0.70 -7.21 2.43
C ALA A 31 2.17 -6.85 2.20
N THR A 32 2.67 -6.93 0.96
CA THR A 32 4.05 -6.55 0.63
C THR A 32 4.27 -5.04 0.67
N THR A 33 3.31 -4.24 0.20
CA THR A 33 3.40 -2.77 0.21
C THR A 33 3.41 -2.20 1.63
N PHE A 34 2.55 -2.68 2.53
CA PHE A 34 2.56 -2.25 3.93
C PHE A 34 3.71 -2.86 4.76
N ALA A 35 4.39 -3.87 4.23
CA ALA A 35 5.63 -4.38 4.81
C ALA A 35 6.87 -3.53 4.44
N THR A 36 6.75 -2.48 3.62
CA THR A 36 7.89 -1.63 3.23
C THR A 36 8.45 -0.81 4.41
N PRO A 37 9.73 -0.38 4.35
CA PRO A 37 10.35 0.41 5.40
C PRO A 37 9.59 1.69 5.73
N MET A 38 8.89 2.28 4.75
CA MET A 38 8.10 3.49 4.94
C MET A 38 7.00 3.33 6.00
N PHE A 39 6.25 2.21 5.96
CA PHE A 39 5.19 1.95 6.92
C PHE A 39 5.72 1.40 8.25
N ARG A 40 6.76 0.55 8.21
CA ARG A 40 7.41 0.04 9.43
C ARG A 40 7.98 1.16 10.29
N ASN A 41 8.61 2.16 9.67
CA ASN A 41 9.27 3.26 10.37
C ASN A 41 8.32 4.42 10.71
N ARG A 42 7.05 4.38 10.31
CA ARG A 42 6.10 5.46 10.59
C ARG A 42 5.85 5.71 12.08
N GLY A 43 6.05 4.69 12.92
CA GLY A 43 5.96 4.80 14.38
C GLY A 43 7.17 5.42 15.08
N ARG A 44 8.24 5.77 14.32
CA ARG A 44 9.44 6.39 14.88
C ARG A 44 9.13 7.74 15.51
N ARG A 45 9.72 8.02 16.67
CA ARG A 45 9.61 9.33 17.33
C ARG A 45 10.24 10.45 16.51
N ASP A 46 11.28 10.14 15.75
CA ASP A 46 12.03 11.04 14.87
C ASP A 46 11.56 10.96 13.41
N PHE A 47 10.36 10.44 13.13
CA PHE A 47 9.91 10.13 11.77
C PHE A 47 10.08 11.28 10.76
N ILE A 48 9.74 12.52 11.14
CA ILE A 48 9.90 13.70 10.27
C ILE A 48 11.37 13.96 9.94
N THR A 49 12.25 13.85 10.93
CA THR A 49 13.69 14.03 10.75
C THR A 49 14.29 12.89 9.94
N TRP A 50 13.91 11.64 10.24
CA TRP A 50 14.31 10.46 9.49
C TRP A 50 13.93 10.52 8.02
N MET A 51 12.72 11.01 7.71
CA MET A 51 12.24 11.23 6.35
C MET A 51 13.13 12.18 5.52
N SER A 52 13.87 13.07 6.18
CA SER A 52 14.80 13.99 5.53
C SER A 52 16.20 13.40 5.32
N GLY A 53 16.47 12.24 5.94
CA GLY A 53 17.71 11.49 5.76
C GLY A 53 17.67 10.56 4.55
N GLU A 54 18.83 10.01 4.20
CA GLU A 54 19.00 9.10 3.06
C GLU A 54 18.10 7.85 3.16
N GLU A 55 17.98 7.26 4.35
CA GLU A 55 17.10 6.11 4.59
C GLU A 55 15.62 6.43 4.33
N GLY A 56 15.15 7.59 4.81
CA GLY A 56 13.77 8.03 4.61
C GLY A 56 13.47 8.35 3.15
N ALA A 57 14.41 9.02 2.48
CA ALA A 57 14.32 9.29 1.06
C ALA A 57 14.26 7.99 0.23
N SER A 58 15.10 7.01 0.56
CA SER A 58 15.12 5.68 -0.08
C SER A 58 13.82 4.92 0.15
N ALA A 59 13.31 4.89 1.38
CA ALA A 59 12.04 4.24 1.71
C ALA A 59 10.84 4.88 0.97
N MET A 60 10.83 6.21 0.83
CA MET A 60 9.82 6.92 0.05
C MET A 60 9.95 6.65 -1.44
N HIS A 61 11.17 6.54 -1.96
CA HIS A 61 11.41 6.17 -3.35
C HIS A 61 10.90 4.76 -3.67
N GLU A 62 11.19 3.78 -2.80
CA GLU A 62 10.67 2.40 -2.93
C GLU A 62 9.13 2.40 -2.94
N LEU A 63 8.49 3.11 -2.01
CA LEU A 63 7.03 3.19 -1.96
C LEU A 63 6.46 3.80 -3.25
N ARG A 64 7.04 4.91 -3.73
CA ARG A 64 6.59 5.56 -4.98
C ARG A 64 6.71 4.64 -6.19
N SER A 65 7.84 3.92 -6.30
CA SER A 65 8.04 2.97 -7.40
C SER A 65 7.01 1.85 -7.41
N ARG A 66 6.54 1.41 -6.24
CA ARG A 66 5.49 0.39 -6.12
C ARG A 66 4.10 0.91 -6.46
N LEU A 67 3.80 2.16 -6.12
CA LEU A 67 2.50 2.78 -6.37
C LEU A 67 2.32 3.28 -7.82
N SER A 68 3.41 3.37 -8.59
CA SER A 68 3.39 3.75 -10.01
C SER A 68 3.15 2.57 -10.98
N HIS A 69 2.82 1.39 -10.45
CA HIS A 69 2.48 0.17 -11.19
C HIS A 69 1.10 -0.32 -10.78
#